data_AF-A0A517U1F7-F1
#
_entry.id   AF-A0A517U1F7-F1
#
_cell.length_a   1.000
_cell.length_b   1.000
_cell.length_c   1.000
_cell.angle_alpha   90.00
_cell.angle_beta   90.00
_cell.angle_gamma   90.00
#
_symmetry.space_group_name_H-M   'P 1'
#
loop_
_entity.id
_entity.type
_entity.pdbx_description
1 polymer ?
#
loop_
_entity_poly.entity_id
_entity_poly.type
_entity_poly.pdbx_seq_one_letter_code
_entity_poly.pdbx_strand_id
1 'polypeptide(L)'
;MNAYCGLHAIRSAGTRRFGRIRWGGAPQYLAIAAVLAVTVCGALPHAGAVVVTDDFSDNNDTANPTWIHLNNAAGSTNQTWDASGGKYRLHDPTTSTFGSTLPGLEGYGFVGSYVEPTFTDVRVTVDIVDFVPPDVQSSFFAVAARLNGSNALPTEETGFPLHGYSYQYEGPAANGNGEMVLTILSGAALTDVGSFPLTLEGGKDYRVIFEVIGNVLHGQVLELGAGGSVVATVADQTRDLDANPPGVKNWDGDPNTEDAEFVPYASGYSGVYGIGHVFYTDADFTIDNFRTESIGAATPGDFDADGDVDGADLVLWKGDFGLNADSDADNDGDTDGADFLVWQRNWTGALSASAAAAVPEPSSLALGASATLLAIGACQRGRRR
;
A
#
# COMPACT_ATOMS: atom_id res chain seq x y z
N MET A 1 -73.20 43.64 9.16
CA MET A 1 -74.42 43.61 8.33
C MET A 1 -74.55 42.23 7.73
N ASN A 2 -75.61 41.50 8.10
CA ASN A 2 -76.28 40.36 7.45
C ASN A 2 -75.43 39.17 6.96
N ALA A 3 -75.82 37.89 7.04
CA ALA A 3 -76.97 37.16 7.59
C ALA A 3 -76.81 35.69 7.10
N TYR A 4 -77.08 34.69 7.96
CA TYR A 4 -77.79 33.40 7.72
C TYR A 4 -77.38 32.49 6.51
N CYS A 5 -77.52 31.16 6.43
CA CYS A 5 -78.34 30.11 7.08
C CYS A 5 -77.73 28.74 6.61
N GLY A 6 -77.66 27.65 7.39
CA GLY A 6 -78.71 26.60 7.47
C GLY A 6 -78.30 25.31 6.70
N LEU A 7 -77.88 24.24 7.37
CA LEU A 7 -78.68 23.05 7.80
C LEU A 7 -79.10 22.07 6.66
N HIS A 8 -78.58 20.83 6.66
CA HIS A 8 -79.33 19.61 7.02
C HIS A 8 -78.53 18.30 6.83
N ALA A 9 -78.78 17.37 7.76
CA ALA A 9 -78.14 16.07 7.94
C ALA A 9 -78.84 14.92 7.20
N ILE A 10 -78.12 13.82 6.91
CA ILE A 10 -78.70 12.46 6.80
C ILE A 10 -77.75 11.41 7.42
N ARG A 11 -78.31 10.58 8.32
CA ARG A 11 -77.71 9.41 8.98
C ARG A 11 -77.84 8.14 8.13
N SER A 12 -76.90 7.19 8.27
CA SER A 12 -77.10 5.76 8.64
C SER A 12 -75.89 4.93 8.14
N ALA A 13 -75.12 4.32 9.05
CA ALA A 13 -75.21 2.94 9.53
C ALA A 13 -74.57 1.90 8.59
N GLY A 14 -73.47 1.28 9.04
CA GLY A 14 -72.80 0.20 8.31
C GLY A 14 -71.49 -0.25 8.95
N THR A 15 -71.58 -0.95 10.08
CA THR A 15 -70.48 -1.65 10.75
C THR A 15 -69.88 -2.76 9.87
N ARG A 16 -68.55 -2.88 9.80
CA ARG A 16 -67.77 -4.11 10.11
C ARG A 16 -66.25 -3.95 9.90
N ARG A 17 -65.54 -4.13 11.03
CA ARG A 17 -64.29 -4.90 11.27
C ARG A 17 -62.90 -4.40 10.79
N PHE A 18 -61.98 -4.52 11.76
CA PHE A 18 -60.51 -4.43 11.77
C PHE A 18 -59.94 -3.03 11.45
N GLY A 19 -59.24 -2.29 12.31
CA GLY A 19 -58.57 -2.60 13.56
C GLY A 19 -57.10 -2.14 13.46
N ARG A 20 -56.82 -0.88 13.87
CA ARG A 20 -55.56 -0.29 14.41
C ARG A 20 -54.23 -0.60 13.63
N ILE A 21 -53.34 0.34 13.31
CA ILE A 21 -52.49 1.15 14.21
C ILE A 21 -51.86 2.31 13.41
N ARG A 22 -51.53 3.37 14.15
CA ARG A 22 -51.00 4.69 13.82
C ARG A 22 -49.74 4.72 12.93
N TRP A 23 -49.69 5.69 12.01
CA TRP A 23 -48.46 6.23 11.44
C TRP A 23 -47.98 7.40 12.28
N GLY A 24 -46.72 7.36 12.71
CA GLY A 24 -46.04 8.46 13.36
C GLY A 24 -44.53 8.36 13.14
N GLY A 25 -44.00 9.32 12.39
CA GLY A 25 -42.60 9.77 12.41
C GLY A 25 -41.57 8.98 11.61
N ALA A 26 -40.98 9.60 10.59
CA ALA A 26 -39.53 9.74 10.41
C ALA A 26 -39.22 10.49 9.09
N PRO A 27 -38.23 11.41 9.07
CA PRO A 27 -37.68 11.98 7.84
C PRO A 27 -36.77 10.97 7.14
N GLN A 28 -36.71 11.06 5.82
CA GLN A 28 -35.99 10.16 4.93
C GLN A 28 -34.48 10.43 5.04
N TYR A 29 -33.75 9.52 5.68
CA TYR A 29 -32.29 9.47 5.60
C TYR A 29 -31.91 8.69 4.34
N LEU A 30 -31.17 9.33 3.43
CA LEU A 30 -30.41 8.65 2.38
C LEU A 30 -29.44 7.67 3.06
N ALA A 31 -29.62 6.38 2.80
CA ALA A 31 -28.64 5.37 3.17
C ALA A 31 -27.44 5.47 2.23
N ILE A 32 -26.32 5.99 2.73
CA ILE A 32 -25.01 5.72 2.15
C ILE A 32 -24.64 4.31 2.61
N ALA A 33 -24.40 3.42 1.67
CA ALA A 33 -23.95 2.06 1.95
C ALA A 33 -22.55 2.13 2.59
N ALA A 34 -22.49 1.88 3.89
CA ALA A 34 -21.23 1.57 4.57
C ALA A 34 -20.84 0.13 4.21
N VAL A 35 -19.78 -0.02 3.42
CA VAL A 35 -19.03 -1.27 3.34
C VAL A 35 -17.64 -0.96 3.90
N LEU A 36 -17.48 -1.17 5.19
CA LEU A 36 -16.20 -1.57 5.78
C LEU A 36 -16.52 -2.36 7.04
N ALA A 37 -16.70 -3.67 6.88
CA ALA A 37 -16.75 -4.59 8.00
C ALA A 37 -15.33 -5.09 8.24
N VAL A 38 -14.53 -4.31 8.99
CA VAL A 38 -13.31 -4.85 9.62
C VAL A 38 -13.79 -5.79 10.72
N THR A 39 -13.86 -7.08 10.38
CA THR A 39 -14.10 -8.13 11.37
C THR A 39 -12.76 -8.72 11.76
N VAL A 40 -12.24 -8.31 12.91
CA VAL A 40 -11.14 -9.02 13.59
C VAL A 40 -11.71 -10.34 14.09
N CYS A 41 -11.44 -11.42 13.36
CA CYS A 41 -11.53 -12.78 13.89
C CYS A 41 -10.65 -13.72 13.06
N GLY A 42 -9.45 -14.01 13.57
CA GLY A 42 -8.56 -15.09 13.11
C GLY A 42 -8.25 -15.07 11.61
N ALA A 43 -7.22 -14.32 11.21
CA ALA A 43 -6.63 -14.48 9.88
C ALA A 43 -6.18 -15.94 9.72
N LEU A 44 -6.98 -16.74 9.03
CA LEU A 44 -6.43 -17.86 8.27
C LEU A 44 -5.48 -17.19 7.27
N PRO A 45 -4.22 -17.63 7.16
CA PRO A 45 -3.37 -17.15 6.08
C PRO A 45 -4.12 -17.42 4.78
N HIS A 46 -4.35 -16.39 3.98
CA HIS A 46 -4.67 -16.59 2.58
C HIS A 46 -3.53 -17.44 2.04
N ALA A 47 -3.85 -18.61 1.47
CA ALA A 47 -2.84 -19.60 1.09
C ALA A 47 -1.85 -19.14 -0.01
N GLY A 48 -1.95 -17.89 -0.48
CA GLY A 48 -1.12 -17.26 -1.50
C GLY A 48 -0.66 -15.84 -1.15
N ALA A 49 -0.37 -15.53 0.11
CA ALA A 49 0.34 -14.29 0.44
C ALA A 49 1.84 -14.57 0.57
N VAL A 50 2.70 -13.85 -0.17
CA VAL A 50 4.13 -13.78 0.17
C VAL A 50 4.24 -13.04 1.50
N VAL A 51 4.85 -13.71 2.47
CA VAL A 51 5.01 -13.21 3.84
C VAL A 51 6.48 -13.20 4.20
N VAL A 52 6.94 -12.07 4.73
CA VAL A 52 8.24 -11.94 5.38
C VAL A 52 8.00 -11.65 6.86
N THR A 53 8.62 -12.44 7.72
CA THR A 53 8.53 -12.29 9.18
C THR A 53 9.91 -12.23 9.79
N ASP A 54 10.05 -11.43 10.83
CA ASP A 54 11.22 -11.44 11.71
C ASP A 54 10.77 -11.24 13.16
N ASP A 55 10.98 -12.25 14.00
CA ASP A 55 10.78 -12.15 15.45
C ASP A 55 12.10 -11.88 16.20
N PHE A 56 13.19 -11.68 15.45
CA PHE A 56 14.55 -11.41 15.91
C PHE A 56 15.10 -12.42 16.91
N SER A 57 14.44 -13.58 17.08
CA SER A 57 14.81 -14.60 18.07
C SER A 57 16.16 -15.27 17.74
N ASP A 58 16.62 -15.13 16.51
CA ASP A 58 17.92 -15.57 16.03
C ASP A 58 19.06 -14.57 16.29
N ASN A 59 18.74 -13.41 16.87
CA ASN A 59 19.65 -12.33 17.22
C ASN A 59 20.36 -11.70 16.01
N ASN A 60 19.70 -11.67 14.85
CA ASN A 60 20.32 -11.32 13.59
C ASN A 60 19.40 -10.42 12.75
N ASP A 61 19.97 -9.40 12.12
CA ASP A 61 19.30 -8.58 11.11
C ASP A 61 19.89 -8.76 9.71
N THR A 62 20.92 -9.61 9.57
CA THR A 62 21.63 -9.81 8.29
C THR A 62 21.11 -10.99 7.47
N ALA A 63 20.24 -11.84 8.04
CA ALA A 63 19.64 -12.97 7.34
C ALA A 63 18.34 -13.40 8.01
N ASN A 64 17.40 -13.90 7.19
CA ASN A 64 16.09 -14.44 7.58
C ASN A 64 15.14 -13.47 8.32
N PRO A 65 14.79 -12.31 7.74
CA PRO A 65 15.25 -11.72 6.49
C PRO A 65 16.54 -10.89 6.64
N THR A 66 17.14 -10.50 5.51
CA THR A 66 18.19 -9.49 5.52
C THR A 66 17.54 -8.10 5.57
N TRP A 67 17.79 -7.35 6.64
CA TRP A 67 17.41 -5.96 6.76
C TRP A 67 18.41 -5.05 6.08
N ILE A 68 17.91 -4.13 5.26
CA ILE A 68 18.70 -3.12 4.58
C ILE A 68 18.60 -1.83 5.37
N HIS A 69 19.73 -1.36 5.87
CA HIS A 69 19.84 -0.17 6.70
C HIS A 69 19.72 1.12 5.87
N LEU A 70 18.93 2.07 6.37
CA LEU A 70 18.77 3.43 5.86
C LEU A 70 19.34 4.41 6.89
N ASN A 71 20.28 5.26 6.48
CA ASN A 71 20.98 6.20 7.37
C ASN A 71 21.27 7.57 6.76
N ASN A 72 21.18 7.69 5.44
CA ASN A 72 21.58 8.91 4.78
C ASN A 72 20.43 9.89 4.59
N ALA A 73 19.17 9.52 4.88
CA ALA A 73 18.03 10.38 4.56
C ALA A 73 18.10 11.77 5.24
N ALA A 74 18.72 11.87 6.42
CA ALA A 74 19.04 13.14 7.05
C ALA A 74 20.53 13.49 7.02
N GLY A 75 21.43 12.57 6.65
CA GLY A 75 22.88 12.80 6.75
C GLY A 75 23.39 12.97 8.18
N SER A 76 22.69 12.40 9.17
CA SER A 76 23.21 12.24 10.53
C SER A 76 24.24 11.11 10.61
N THR A 77 24.93 10.97 11.73
CA THR A 77 26.01 9.98 11.89
C THR A 77 25.92 9.25 13.22
N ASN A 78 26.50 8.06 13.28
CA ASN A 78 26.55 7.16 14.45
C ASN A 78 25.22 6.45 14.75
N GLN A 79 24.41 6.23 13.72
CA GLN A 79 23.29 5.31 13.80
C GLN A 79 23.75 3.91 14.17
N THR A 80 22.92 3.20 14.92
CA THR A 80 23.14 1.80 15.28
C THR A 80 21.87 0.98 15.04
N TRP A 81 22.09 -0.26 14.63
CA TRP A 81 21.07 -1.31 14.49
C TRP A 81 21.56 -2.49 15.32
N ASP A 82 20.73 -2.95 16.25
CA ASP A 82 21.09 -4.01 17.18
C ASP A 82 19.95 -5.02 17.29
N ALA A 83 20.16 -6.19 16.68
CA ALA A 83 19.29 -7.36 16.82
C ALA A 83 19.74 -8.33 17.93
N SER A 84 20.89 -8.09 18.58
CA SER A 84 21.59 -9.10 19.38
C SER A 84 20.87 -9.51 20.67
N GLY A 85 19.81 -8.78 21.05
CA GLY A 85 19.02 -8.98 22.26
C GLY A 85 17.70 -9.74 22.06
N GLY A 86 17.48 -10.38 20.91
CA GLY A 86 16.23 -11.07 20.59
C GLY A 86 15.11 -10.13 20.14
N LYS A 87 15.48 -8.89 19.80
CA LYS A 87 14.63 -7.74 19.44
C LYS A 87 15.48 -6.82 18.57
N TYR A 88 14.86 -5.94 17.79
CA TYR A 88 15.59 -5.04 16.91
C TYR A 88 15.48 -3.59 17.33
N ARG A 89 16.60 -3.05 17.81
CA ARG A 89 16.71 -1.65 18.20
C ARG A 89 17.36 -0.83 17.09
N LEU A 90 16.69 0.25 16.71
CA LEU A 90 17.22 1.29 15.83
C LEU A 90 17.46 2.53 16.66
N HIS A 91 18.68 3.06 16.60
CA HIS A 91 19.06 4.25 17.38
C HIS A 91 19.88 5.22 16.54
N ASP A 92 19.44 6.48 16.49
CA ASP A 92 20.25 7.62 16.03
C ASP A 92 20.50 8.59 17.20
N PRO A 93 21.75 8.74 17.65
CA PRO A 93 22.09 9.65 18.75
C PRO A 93 22.07 11.10 18.27
N THR A 94 20.92 11.77 18.29
CA THR A 94 20.76 13.16 17.86
C THR A 94 21.22 14.13 18.94
N THR A 95 22.48 14.09 19.37
CA THR A 95 23.03 15.18 20.21
C THR A 95 23.61 16.27 19.31
N SER A 96 23.92 17.45 19.87
CA SER A 96 24.53 18.58 19.14
C SER A 96 25.82 18.25 18.36
N THR A 97 26.37 17.06 18.58
CA THR A 97 27.59 16.54 17.94
C THR A 97 27.34 15.63 16.74
N PHE A 98 26.11 15.11 16.56
CA PHE A 98 25.83 13.94 15.71
C PHE A 98 24.59 14.07 14.82
N GLY A 99 23.76 15.10 15.02
CA GLY A 99 22.69 15.44 14.09
C GLY A 99 23.20 15.83 12.70
N SER A 100 22.28 15.91 11.75
CA SER A 100 22.53 16.31 10.37
C SER A 100 23.29 17.64 10.29
N THR A 101 24.24 17.70 9.36
CA THR A 101 24.95 18.93 8.97
C THR A 101 24.44 19.51 7.66
N LEU A 102 23.37 18.95 7.09
CA LEU A 102 22.83 19.41 5.81
C LEU A 102 22.04 20.72 6.02
N PRO A 103 22.24 21.73 5.15
CA PRO A 103 21.45 22.95 5.20
C PRO A 103 19.94 22.67 5.17
N GLY A 104 19.20 23.22 6.13
CA GLY A 104 17.74 23.04 6.27
C GLY A 104 17.31 21.82 7.07
N LEU A 105 18.24 20.91 7.41
CA LEU A 105 18.00 19.75 8.27
C LEU A 105 18.89 19.77 9.50
N GLU A 106 19.55 20.90 9.80
CA GLU A 106 20.51 20.96 10.90
C GLU A 106 19.89 20.51 12.21
N GLY A 107 20.52 19.51 12.83
CA GLY A 107 20.05 18.96 14.10
C GLY A 107 18.93 17.92 14.01
N TYR A 108 18.51 17.50 12.81
CA TYR A 108 17.67 16.31 12.66
C TYR A 108 18.52 15.04 12.57
N GLY A 109 17.92 13.94 13.00
CA GLY A 109 18.45 12.60 12.85
C GLY A 109 17.53 11.68 12.09
N PHE A 110 18.09 10.62 11.52
CA PHE A 110 17.37 9.58 10.83
C PHE A 110 18.07 8.23 11.01
N VAL A 111 17.27 7.21 11.33
CA VAL A 111 17.64 5.80 11.27
C VAL A 111 16.45 5.02 10.75
N GLY A 112 16.68 4.06 9.86
CA GLY A 112 15.63 3.17 9.39
C GLY A 112 16.18 1.88 8.84
N SER A 113 15.28 0.95 8.57
CA SER A 113 15.58 -0.29 7.86
C SER A 113 14.36 -0.76 7.09
N TYR A 114 14.59 -1.48 6.01
CA TYR A 114 13.53 -2.16 5.25
C TYR A 114 13.94 -3.57 4.86
N VAL A 115 12.96 -4.37 4.44
CA VAL A 115 13.18 -5.73 3.93
C VAL A 115 12.67 -5.86 2.49
N GLU A 116 13.24 -6.81 1.76
CA GLU A 116 12.70 -7.32 0.49
C GLU A 116 11.66 -8.42 0.76
N PRO A 117 10.73 -8.70 -0.18
CA PRO A 117 10.54 -8.07 -1.48
C PRO A 117 9.69 -6.77 -1.40
N THR A 118 9.38 -6.20 -2.56
CA THR A 118 8.40 -5.10 -2.68
C THR A 118 6.99 -5.65 -2.80
N PHE A 119 6.01 -4.92 -2.28
CA PHE A 119 4.60 -5.25 -2.43
C PHE A 119 3.80 -4.09 -3.02
N THR A 120 2.76 -4.44 -3.78
CA THR A 120 1.70 -3.52 -4.20
C THR A 120 0.72 -3.37 -3.04
N ASP A 121 -0.24 -4.26 -2.87
CA ASP A 121 -1.15 -4.21 -1.72
C ASP A 121 -0.51 -4.92 -0.53
N VAL A 122 -0.30 -4.19 0.57
CA VAL A 122 0.59 -4.65 1.64
C VAL A 122 0.01 -4.39 3.02
N ARG A 123 0.17 -5.36 3.92
CA ARG A 123 0.06 -5.15 5.37
C ARG A 123 1.44 -5.28 5.98
N VAL A 124 1.83 -4.27 6.73
CA VAL A 124 2.98 -4.28 7.62
C VAL A 124 2.46 -4.32 9.05
N THR A 125 2.96 -5.22 9.86
CA THR A 125 2.66 -5.36 11.28
C THR A 125 3.96 -5.41 12.04
N VAL A 126 4.04 -4.68 13.15
CA VAL A 126 5.21 -4.69 14.03
C VAL A 126 4.79 -4.45 15.46
N ASP A 127 5.47 -5.09 16.40
CA ASP A 127 5.31 -4.81 17.82
C ASP A 127 6.41 -3.83 18.24
N ILE A 128 6.01 -2.65 18.72
CA ILE A 128 6.86 -1.73 19.46
C ILE A 128 6.93 -2.25 20.89
N VAL A 129 8.14 -2.46 21.40
CA VAL A 129 8.37 -3.11 22.69
C VAL A 129 9.07 -2.18 23.67
N ASP A 130 8.65 -2.23 24.93
CA ASP A 130 9.11 -1.34 26.01
C ASP A 130 9.11 0.13 25.56
N PHE A 131 7.95 0.60 25.07
CA PHE A 131 7.84 1.90 24.43
C PHE A 131 8.38 3.02 25.33
N VAL A 132 9.32 3.81 24.79
CA VAL A 132 9.85 5.00 25.47
C VAL A 132 9.24 6.24 24.83
N PRO A 133 8.39 6.99 25.54
CA PRO A 133 7.77 8.18 24.98
C PRO A 133 8.82 9.27 24.74
N PRO A 134 8.79 9.97 23.60
CA PRO A 134 9.61 11.14 23.37
C PRO A 134 9.19 12.30 24.30
N ASP A 135 10.16 13.07 24.81
CA ASP A 135 9.91 14.10 25.83
C ASP A 135 9.09 15.30 25.30
N VAL A 136 9.31 15.72 24.05
CA VAL A 136 8.56 16.79 23.33
C VAL A 136 8.85 16.70 21.82
N GLN A 137 7.94 17.22 20.98
CA GLN A 137 8.01 17.52 19.52
C GLN A 137 9.22 17.03 18.68
N SER A 138 8.93 16.67 17.42
CA SER A 138 9.88 16.38 16.32
C SER A 138 10.53 15.01 16.29
N SER A 139 10.40 14.20 17.34
CA SER A 139 10.82 12.80 17.29
C SER A 139 9.63 11.88 17.12
N PHE A 140 9.77 10.94 16.19
CA PHE A 140 8.75 9.95 15.88
C PHE A 140 9.39 8.66 15.39
N PHE A 141 8.65 7.57 15.57
CA PHE A 141 8.91 6.30 14.92
C PHE A 141 7.77 6.02 13.95
N ALA A 142 8.05 5.24 12.92
CA ALA A 142 7.13 4.99 11.85
C ALA A 142 7.24 3.55 11.34
N VAL A 143 6.07 2.98 11.04
CA VAL A 143 5.96 1.78 10.20
C VAL A 143 5.75 2.25 8.77
N ALA A 144 6.50 1.70 7.84
CA ALA A 144 6.54 2.19 6.47
C ALA A 144 6.22 1.09 5.46
N ALA A 145 5.55 1.49 4.39
CA ALA A 145 5.17 0.64 3.28
C ALA A 145 5.39 1.37 1.95
N ARG A 146 5.59 0.58 0.89
CA ARG A 146 5.89 1.07 -0.46
C ARG A 146 7.07 2.06 -0.50
N LEU A 147 8.09 1.80 0.31
CA LEU A 147 9.34 2.57 0.29
C LEU A 147 10.08 2.33 -1.02
N ASN A 148 10.62 3.39 -1.62
CA ASN A 148 11.46 3.27 -2.83
C ASN A 148 12.90 2.77 -2.54
N GLY A 149 13.25 2.54 -1.27
CA GLY A 149 14.56 2.03 -0.83
C GLY A 149 15.73 3.02 -1.01
N SER A 150 15.45 4.28 -1.35
CA SER A 150 16.51 5.27 -1.57
C SER A 150 17.24 5.61 -0.27
N ASN A 151 18.55 5.40 -0.26
CA ASN A 151 19.45 5.83 0.82
C ASN A 151 20.38 6.96 0.34
N ALA A 152 19.89 7.81 -0.56
CA ALA A 152 20.61 9.00 -1.01
C ALA A 152 20.47 10.15 0.01
N LEU A 153 21.44 11.08 0.02
CA LEU A 153 21.30 12.33 0.78
C LEU A 153 20.32 13.27 0.06
N PRO A 154 19.54 14.07 0.80
CA PRO A 154 18.72 15.11 0.18
C PRO A 154 19.59 16.20 -0.44
N THR A 155 19.10 16.77 -1.53
CA THR A 155 19.73 17.92 -2.21
C THR A 155 18.69 19.01 -2.42
N GLU A 156 19.13 20.23 -2.73
CA GLU A 156 18.20 21.31 -3.09
C GLU A 156 17.30 20.95 -4.28
N GLU A 157 17.80 20.12 -5.22
CA GLU A 157 17.09 19.72 -6.45
C GLU A 157 16.15 18.53 -6.22
N THR A 158 16.54 17.58 -5.36
CA THR A 158 15.81 16.31 -5.20
C THR A 158 14.95 16.25 -3.94
N GLY A 159 15.17 17.16 -2.98
CA GLY A 159 14.54 17.11 -1.66
C GLY A 159 14.80 15.78 -0.95
N PHE A 160 13.86 15.30 -0.12
CA PHE A 160 13.95 14.01 0.60
C PHE A 160 13.80 12.82 -0.37
N PRO A 161 14.87 12.06 -0.67
CA PRO A 161 14.84 11.11 -1.79
C PRO A 161 14.15 9.78 -1.42
N LEU A 162 13.95 9.50 -0.13
CA LEU A 162 13.17 8.36 0.35
C LEU A 162 11.69 8.68 0.20
N HIS A 163 11.00 7.90 -0.63
CA HIS A 163 9.57 8.06 -0.90
C HIS A 163 8.79 6.84 -0.45
N GLY A 164 7.51 7.02 -0.13
CA GLY A 164 6.61 5.94 0.27
C GLY A 164 5.49 6.43 1.17
N TYR A 165 4.91 5.51 1.93
CA TYR A 165 3.89 5.81 2.93
C TYR A 165 4.33 5.35 4.31
N SER A 166 3.80 5.99 5.34
CA SER A 166 4.02 5.55 6.70
C SER A 166 2.83 5.82 7.62
N TYR A 167 2.82 5.07 8.71
CA TYR A 167 2.00 5.33 9.88
C TYR A 167 2.92 5.55 11.08
N GLN A 168 2.92 6.78 11.59
CA GLN A 168 3.93 7.27 12.53
C GLN A 168 3.30 7.73 13.84
N TYR A 169 4.01 7.50 14.94
CA TYR A 169 3.67 8.11 16.22
C TYR A 169 4.49 9.38 16.42
N GLU A 170 3.81 10.51 16.48
CA GLU A 170 4.42 11.79 16.83
C GLU A 170 4.26 12.07 18.32
N GLY A 171 5.38 12.42 18.95
CA GLY A 171 5.42 12.85 20.34
C GLY A 171 4.53 14.07 20.61
N PRO A 172 4.09 14.26 21.86
CA PRO A 172 3.22 15.37 22.21
C PRO A 172 3.84 16.72 21.83
N ALA A 173 2.99 17.59 21.26
CA ALA A 173 3.31 19.01 21.18
C ALA A 173 3.55 19.58 22.59
N ALA A 174 4.30 20.68 22.73
CA ALA A 174 4.62 21.28 24.04
C ALA A 174 3.39 21.55 24.94
N ASN A 175 2.18 21.58 24.38
CA ASN A 175 0.90 21.68 25.08
C ASN A 175 -0.19 20.75 24.51
N GLY A 176 0.19 19.69 23.79
CA GLY A 176 -0.73 18.79 23.09
C GLY A 176 -0.60 17.33 23.52
N ASN A 177 -1.51 16.49 23.05
CA ASN A 177 -1.35 15.05 23.11
C ASN A 177 -0.37 14.60 22.02
N GLY A 178 0.20 13.40 22.16
CA GLY A 178 0.79 12.72 21.00
C GLY A 178 -0.28 12.42 19.95
N GLU A 179 0.16 11.95 18.79
CA GLU A 179 -0.75 11.54 17.73
C GLU A 179 -0.17 10.40 16.88
N MET A 180 -1.07 9.63 16.29
CA MET A 180 -0.74 8.72 15.20
C MET A 180 -1.09 9.38 13.88
N VAL A 181 -0.18 9.37 12.92
CA VAL A 181 -0.30 10.12 11.66
C VAL A 181 -0.05 9.20 10.47
N LEU A 182 -0.96 9.24 9.49
CA LEU A 182 -0.77 8.69 8.17
C LEU A 182 -0.03 9.73 7.32
N THR A 183 1.13 9.35 6.81
CA THR A 183 2.06 10.29 6.17
C THR A 183 2.48 9.80 4.78
N ILE A 184 2.63 10.75 3.86
CA ILE A 184 3.27 10.55 2.56
C ILE A 184 4.71 11.06 2.67
N LEU A 185 5.67 10.20 2.38
CA LEU A 185 7.07 10.58 2.22
C LEU A 185 7.28 10.95 0.75
N SER A 186 7.59 12.22 0.50
CA SER A 186 7.85 12.73 -0.85
C SER A 186 9.01 13.72 -0.84
N GLY A 187 9.65 13.93 -1.99
CA GLY A 187 10.76 14.88 -2.16
C GLY A 187 10.51 16.25 -1.53
N ALA A 188 9.28 16.75 -1.58
CA ALA A 188 8.93 18.06 -1.02
C ALA A 188 8.87 18.10 0.51
N ALA A 189 8.30 17.06 1.15
CA ALA A 189 8.07 17.01 2.59
C ALA A 189 7.47 15.65 3.03
N LEU A 190 7.50 15.42 4.34
CA LEU A 190 6.53 14.57 5.02
C LEU A 190 5.17 15.28 5.03
N THR A 191 4.19 14.69 4.36
CA THR A 191 2.84 15.27 4.25
C THR A 191 1.86 14.45 5.08
N ASP A 192 1.34 15.05 6.15
CA ASP A 192 0.22 14.51 6.92
C ASP A 192 -1.03 14.45 6.03
N VAL A 193 -1.60 13.24 5.92
CA VAL A 193 -2.86 13.00 5.22
C VAL A 193 -3.96 12.47 6.13
N GLY A 194 -3.69 12.28 7.41
CA GLY A 194 -4.67 11.88 8.41
C GLY A 194 -4.01 11.72 9.77
N SER A 195 -4.62 12.26 10.81
CA SER A 195 -4.10 12.17 12.17
C SER A 195 -5.18 11.79 13.18
N PHE A 196 -4.75 11.09 14.23
CA PHE A 196 -5.57 10.72 15.37
C PHE A 196 -4.82 11.01 16.67
N PRO A 197 -5.37 11.88 17.53
CA PRO A 197 -4.77 12.16 18.83
C PRO A 197 -4.69 10.89 19.69
N LEU A 198 -3.48 10.48 20.05
CA LEU A 198 -3.21 9.31 20.87
C LEU A 198 -1.95 9.57 21.69
N THR A 199 -1.98 9.31 22.99
CA THR A 199 -0.77 9.31 23.81
C THR A 199 -0.47 7.87 24.20
N LEU A 200 0.65 7.35 23.71
CA LEU A 200 1.14 6.04 24.10
C LEU A 200 1.79 6.13 25.48
N GLU A 201 1.39 5.24 26.38
CA GLU A 201 1.98 5.09 27.71
C GLU A 201 3.34 4.40 27.62
N GLY A 202 4.35 4.97 28.30
CA GLY A 202 5.69 4.39 28.36
C GLY A 202 5.76 3.10 29.16
N GLY A 203 6.66 2.20 28.75
CA GLY A 203 6.85 0.86 29.33
C GLY A 203 5.77 -0.16 28.93
N LYS A 204 4.89 0.19 27.98
CA LYS A 204 3.94 -0.74 27.36
C LYS A 204 4.43 -1.20 25.99
N ASP A 205 3.85 -2.30 25.53
CA ASP A 205 4.04 -2.83 24.18
C ASP A 205 2.82 -2.50 23.31
N TYR A 206 3.05 -2.22 22.03
CA TYR A 206 2.00 -1.89 21.08
C TYR A 206 2.22 -2.61 19.76
N ARG A 207 1.16 -3.16 19.19
CA ARG A 207 1.17 -3.61 17.80
C ARG A 207 0.69 -2.50 16.90
N VAL A 208 1.53 -2.11 15.94
CA VAL A 208 1.17 -1.18 14.88
C VAL A 208 0.93 -1.97 13.61
N ILE A 209 -0.24 -1.78 13.01
CA ILE A 209 -0.65 -2.37 11.73
C ILE A 209 -0.80 -1.22 10.74
N PHE A 210 -0.13 -1.34 9.60
CA PHE A 210 -0.21 -0.39 8.51
C PHE A 210 -0.51 -1.12 7.20
N GLU A 211 -1.61 -0.75 6.57
CA GLU A 211 -2.09 -1.34 5.33
C GLU A 211 -2.13 -0.28 4.22
N VAL A 212 -1.70 -0.68 3.03
CA VAL A 212 -1.84 0.10 1.82
C VAL A 212 -2.49 -0.79 0.77
N ILE A 213 -3.77 -0.55 0.46
CA ILE A 213 -4.56 -1.32 -0.52
C ILE A 213 -5.04 -0.37 -1.60
N GLY A 214 -4.60 -0.59 -2.84
CA GLY A 214 -4.75 0.39 -3.90
C GLY A 214 -4.17 1.75 -3.47
N ASN A 215 -5.03 2.75 -3.37
CA ASN A 215 -4.71 4.11 -2.89
C ASN A 215 -5.31 4.42 -1.51
N VAL A 216 -5.71 3.39 -0.76
CA VAL A 216 -6.26 3.52 0.60
C VAL A 216 -5.18 3.15 1.61
N LEU A 217 -4.86 4.10 2.49
CA LEU A 217 -4.02 3.89 3.65
C LEU A 217 -4.90 3.54 4.85
N HIS A 218 -4.53 2.55 5.64
CA HIS A 218 -5.20 2.23 6.90
C HIS A 218 -4.16 1.94 7.98
N GLY A 219 -4.28 2.62 9.12
CA GLY A 219 -3.39 2.49 10.26
C GLY A 219 -4.18 2.09 11.50
N GLN A 220 -3.71 1.08 12.21
CA GLN A 220 -4.30 0.62 13.47
C GLN A 220 -3.22 0.43 14.52
N VAL A 221 -3.51 0.78 15.77
CA VAL A 221 -2.63 0.53 16.91
C VAL A 221 -3.39 -0.26 17.96
N LEU A 222 -2.78 -1.34 18.44
CA LEU A 222 -3.30 -2.21 19.48
C LEU A 222 -2.37 -2.16 20.70
N GLU A 223 -2.90 -1.92 21.89
CA GLU A 223 -2.17 -2.12 23.13
C GLU A 223 -2.01 -3.62 23.40
N LEU A 224 -0.79 -4.04 23.72
CA LEU A 224 -0.48 -5.43 24.02
C LEU A 224 -0.30 -5.63 25.53
N GLY A 225 -0.81 -6.77 25.99
CA GLY A 225 -0.58 -7.30 27.33
C GLY A 225 0.53 -8.34 27.32
N ALA A 226 0.70 -9.01 28.46
CA ALA A 226 1.68 -10.07 28.60
C ALA A 226 1.54 -11.14 27.49
N GLY A 227 2.67 -11.54 26.91
CA GLY A 227 2.74 -12.55 25.85
C GLY A 227 2.13 -12.11 24.51
N GLY A 228 2.05 -10.81 24.23
CA GLY A 228 1.57 -10.27 22.95
C GLY A 228 0.05 -10.36 22.76
N SER A 229 -0.71 -10.56 23.84
CA SER A 229 -2.17 -10.58 23.78
C SER A 229 -2.74 -9.19 23.56
N VAL A 230 -3.67 -9.04 22.63
CA VAL A 230 -4.31 -7.73 22.37
C VAL A 230 -5.23 -7.38 23.55
N VAL A 231 -4.98 -6.21 24.15
CA VAL A 231 -5.76 -5.66 25.27
C VAL A 231 -6.82 -4.69 24.77
N ALA A 232 -6.45 -3.79 23.86
CA ALA A 232 -7.35 -2.78 23.32
C ALA A 232 -6.89 -2.30 21.94
N THR A 233 -7.83 -1.89 21.11
CA THR A 233 -7.54 -1.03 19.94
C THR A 233 -7.51 0.41 20.43
N VAL A 234 -6.38 1.09 20.27
CA VAL A 234 -6.14 2.44 20.79
C VAL A 234 -6.08 3.51 19.69
N ALA A 235 -5.85 3.12 18.43
CA ALA A 235 -6.08 3.96 17.26
C ALA A 235 -6.51 3.12 16.06
N ASP A 236 -7.33 3.71 15.20
CA ASP A 236 -7.83 3.12 13.95
C ASP A 236 -8.18 4.26 13.00
N GLN A 237 -7.54 4.30 11.84
CA GLN A 237 -7.63 5.41 10.88
C GLN A 237 -7.58 4.91 9.45
N THR A 238 -8.42 5.46 8.58
CA THR A 238 -8.40 5.17 7.15
C THR A 238 -8.32 6.46 6.34
N ARG A 239 -7.54 6.42 5.26
CA ARG A 239 -7.38 7.51 4.32
C ARG A 239 -7.43 7.02 2.88
N ASP A 240 -8.49 7.36 2.16
CA ASP A 240 -8.62 7.13 0.71
C ASP A 240 -8.03 8.32 -0.05
N LEU A 241 -6.90 8.12 -0.73
CA LEU A 241 -6.19 9.18 -1.45
C LEU A 241 -6.89 9.58 -2.75
N ASP A 242 -7.73 8.73 -3.35
CA ASP A 242 -8.48 9.08 -4.56
C ASP A 242 -9.69 9.96 -4.21
N ALA A 243 -10.39 9.61 -3.12
CA ALA A 243 -11.53 10.38 -2.65
C ALA A 243 -11.14 11.78 -2.17
N ASN A 244 -9.90 11.94 -1.69
CA ASN A 244 -9.40 13.17 -1.11
C ASN A 244 -7.90 13.31 -1.49
N PRO A 245 -7.55 13.75 -2.70
CA PRO A 245 -6.15 13.81 -3.12
C PRO A 245 -5.35 14.80 -2.27
N PRO A 246 -4.12 14.45 -1.85
CA PRO A 246 -3.25 15.37 -1.13
C PRO A 246 -2.78 16.49 -2.07
N GLY A 247 -2.67 17.71 -1.54
CA GLY A 247 -1.92 18.76 -2.22
C GLY A 247 -0.43 18.48 -2.05
N VAL A 248 0.29 18.24 -3.13
CA VAL A 248 1.75 18.05 -3.08
C VAL A 248 2.40 19.25 -3.72
N LYS A 249 3.19 19.97 -2.92
CA LYS A 249 3.89 21.15 -3.40
C LYS A 249 4.91 20.74 -4.45
N ASN A 250 4.95 21.46 -5.56
CA ASN A 250 6.09 21.37 -6.47
C ASN A 250 7.32 21.96 -5.77
N TRP A 251 8.34 21.14 -5.50
CA TRP A 251 9.59 21.58 -4.89
C TRP A 251 10.64 21.89 -5.96
N ASP A 252 10.32 22.79 -6.89
CA ASP A 252 11.30 23.37 -7.82
C ASP A 252 11.90 24.69 -7.30
N GLY A 253 11.47 25.12 -6.10
CA GLY A 253 11.90 26.37 -5.48
C GLY A 253 11.26 27.63 -6.07
N ASP A 254 10.39 27.52 -7.08
CA ASP A 254 9.63 28.62 -7.65
C ASP A 254 8.21 28.67 -7.04
N PRO A 255 7.88 29.70 -6.24
CA PRO A 255 6.55 29.83 -5.65
C PRO A 255 5.42 30.06 -6.68
N ASN A 256 5.74 30.21 -7.97
CA ASN A 256 4.77 30.42 -9.04
C ASN A 256 4.53 29.17 -9.91
N THR A 257 5.27 28.09 -9.70
CA THR A 257 4.97 26.86 -10.44
C THR A 257 3.72 26.21 -9.84
N GLU A 258 2.80 25.77 -10.70
CA GLU A 258 1.63 25.04 -10.24
C GLU A 258 2.06 23.75 -9.53
N ASP A 259 1.39 23.47 -8.41
CA ASP A 259 1.57 22.23 -7.67
C ASP A 259 1.33 21.04 -8.59
N ALA A 260 2.25 20.08 -8.59
CA ALA A 260 2.10 18.87 -9.38
C ALA A 260 1.01 17.98 -8.76
N GLU A 261 0.23 17.31 -9.62
CA GLU A 261 -0.69 16.28 -9.16
C GLU A 261 0.11 15.16 -8.47
N PHE A 262 -0.28 14.79 -7.25
CA PHE A 262 0.35 13.68 -6.55
C PHE A 262 0.09 12.39 -7.30
N VAL A 263 1.15 11.67 -7.63
CA VAL A 263 1.07 10.33 -8.20
C VAL A 263 1.30 9.31 -7.06
N PRO A 264 0.31 8.47 -6.73
CA PRO A 264 0.45 7.45 -5.70
C PRO A 264 1.60 6.48 -5.97
N TYR A 265 2.27 6.04 -4.91
CA TYR A 265 3.30 5.01 -4.98
C TYR A 265 2.63 3.66 -5.15
N ALA A 266 2.83 3.02 -6.31
CA ALA A 266 2.15 1.78 -6.66
C ALA A 266 2.69 0.56 -5.89
N SER A 267 4.01 0.50 -5.66
CA SER A 267 4.65 -0.60 -4.93
C SER A 267 5.94 -0.13 -4.24
N GLY A 268 6.48 -0.97 -3.36
CA GLY A 268 7.80 -0.75 -2.76
C GLY A 268 8.03 -1.60 -1.51
N TYR A 269 9.14 -1.33 -0.83
CA TYR A 269 9.58 -2.10 0.33
C TYR A 269 8.79 -1.76 1.60
N SER A 270 8.83 -2.67 2.56
CA SER A 270 8.26 -2.48 3.90
C SER A 270 9.36 -2.35 4.94
N GLY A 271 9.15 -1.53 5.95
CA GLY A 271 10.17 -1.31 6.96
C GLY A 271 9.72 -0.44 8.12
N VAL A 272 10.70 0.05 8.85
CA VAL A 272 10.53 1.00 9.96
C VAL A 272 11.57 2.09 9.86
N TYR A 273 11.24 3.28 10.36
CA TYR A 273 12.22 4.34 10.51
C TYR A 273 11.86 5.24 11.69
N GLY A 274 12.83 5.98 12.19
CA GLY A 274 12.65 7.00 13.19
C GLY A 274 13.42 8.25 12.84
N ILE A 275 12.87 9.38 13.29
CA ILE A 275 13.47 10.70 13.17
C ILE A 275 13.60 11.27 14.58
N GLY A 276 14.77 11.86 14.84
CA GLY A 276 15.11 12.51 16.09
C GLY A 276 15.48 13.96 15.87
N HIS A 277 15.62 14.73 16.95
CA HIS A 277 16.04 16.11 16.86
C HIS A 277 16.84 16.57 18.08
N VAL A 278 17.90 17.35 17.83
CA VAL A 278 18.94 17.68 18.81
C VAL A 278 18.51 18.44 20.06
N PHE A 279 17.34 19.06 20.04
CA PHE A 279 16.82 19.79 21.18
C PHE A 279 15.80 18.98 22.00
N TYR A 280 15.43 17.79 21.53
CA TYR A 280 14.29 17.06 22.07
C TYR A 280 14.69 15.65 22.45
N THR A 281 14.78 14.73 21.49
CA THR A 281 15.18 13.35 21.76
C THR A 281 15.70 12.64 20.52
N ASP A 282 16.49 11.60 20.78
CA ASP A 282 17.00 10.65 19.80
C ASP A 282 15.86 9.94 19.07
N ALA A 283 16.14 9.46 17.86
CA ALA A 283 15.34 8.39 17.29
C ALA A 283 15.81 7.10 17.97
N ASP A 284 15.07 6.63 18.98
CA ASP A 284 15.41 5.41 19.74
C ASP A 284 14.17 4.58 19.98
N PHE A 285 14.04 3.47 19.27
CA PHE A 285 12.90 2.58 19.39
C PHE A 285 13.33 1.13 19.16
N THR A 286 12.62 0.22 19.82
CA THR A 286 12.84 -1.21 19.69
C THR A 286 11.58 -1.85 19.15
N ILE A 287 11.76 -2.73 18.16
CA ILE A 287 10.70 -3.51 17.55
C ILE A 287 10.90 -5.00 17.75
N ASP A 288 9.80 -5.74 17.60
CA ASP A 288 9.71 -7.19 17.63
C ASP A 288 8.57 -7.65 16.72
N ASN A 289 8.50 -8.96 16.42
CA ASN A 289 7.44 -9.61 15.64
C ASN A 289 7.07 -8.84 14.36
N PHE A 290 8.09 -8.39 13.62
CA PHE A 290 7.86 -7.74 12.34
C PHE A 290 7.27 -8.74 11.34
N ARG A 291 6.28 -8.27 10.59
CA ARG A 291 5.64 -9.03 9.53
C ARG A 291 5.24 -8.08 8.42
N THR A 292 5.61 -8.41 7.19
CA THR A 292 5.04 -7.80 6.00
C THR A 292 4.46 -8.89 5.12
N GLU A 293 3.29 -8.63 4.56
CA GLU A 293 2.59 -9.57 3.70
C GLU A 293 1.90 -8.84 2.55
N SER A 294 1.85 -9.47 1.39
CA SER A 294 0.92 -9.08 0.34
C SER A 294 -0.52 -9.34 0.81
N ILE A 295 -1.39 -8.34 0.73
CA ILE A 295 -2.82 -8.44 1.12
C ILE A 295 -3.78 -8.11 -0.02
N GLY A 296 -3.25 -7.98 -1.25
CA GLY A 296 -4.09 -7.79 -2.43
C GLY A 296 -5.05 -8.95 -2.60
N ALA A 297 -6.20 -8.69 -3.21
CA ALA A 297 -6.98 -9.79 -3.78
C ALA A 297 -6.04 -10.59 -4.68
N ALA A 298 -5.97 -11.92 -4.49
CA ALA A 298 -5.17 -12.79 -5.34
C ALA A 298 -5.33 -12.34 -6.79
N THR A 299 -4.23 -11.92 -7.43
CA THR A 299 -4.30 -11.49 -8.82
C THR A 299 -4.80 -12.70 -9.58
N PRO A 300 -5.98 -12.67 -10.23
CA PRO A 300 -6.52 -13.91 -10.78
C PRO A 300 -5.59 -14.45 -11.87
N GLY A 301 -4.97 -15.60 -11.61
CA GLY A 301 -3.91 -16.17 -12.46
C GLY A 301 -2.49 -16.08 -11.89
N ASP A 302 -2.25 -15.38 -10.79
CA ASP A 302 -0.99 -15.42 -10.01
C ASP A 302 -1.06 -16.64 -9.08
N PHE A 303 -0.62 -17.77 -9.61
CA PHE A 303 -0.71 -19.08 -8.98
C PHE A 303 0.52 -19.38 -8.12
N ASP A 304 1.68 -18.78 -8.39
CA ASP A 304 2.86 -18.93 -7.54
C ASP A 304 2.98 -17.86 -6.44
N ALA A 305 2.05 -16.90 -6.44
CA ALA A 305 1.89 -15.82 -5.48
C ALA A 305 3.04 -14.82 -5.46
N ASP A 306 3.86 -14.75 -6.52
CA ASP A 306 5.02 -13.86 -6.54
C ASP A 306 4.66 -12.38 -6.85
N GLY A 307 3.37 -12.12 -7.08
CA GLY A 307 2.82 -10.78 -7.28
C GLY A 307 2.74 -10.37 -8.75
N ASP A 308 3.04 -11.28 -9.68
CA ASP A 308 2.84 -11.08 -11.11
C ASP A 308 2.06 -12.27 -11.75
N VAL A 309 1.74 -12.18 -13.04
CA VAL A 309 1.03 -13.24 -13.78
C VAL A 309 1.85 -13.53 -15.03
N ASP A 310 2.65 -14.58 -14.98
CA ASP A 310 3.66 -14.87 -15.96
C ASP A 310 3.78 -16.37 -16.32
N GLY A 311 4.93 -16.75 -16.89
CA GLY A 311 5.19 -18.10 -17.36
C GLY A 311 5.34 -19.13 -16.24
N ALA A 312 5.73 -18.70 -15.03
CA ALA A 312 5.85 -19.54 -13.84
C ALA A 312 4.47 -19.99 -13.36
N ASP A 313 3.48 -19.10 -13.32
CA ASP A 313 2.09 -19.45 -13.04
C ASP A 313 1.54 -20.48 -14.01
N LEU A 314 1.86 -20.33 -15.29
CA LEU A 314 1.41 -21.28 -16.31
C LEU A 314 1.98 -22.69 -16.08
N VAL A 315 3.16 -22.81 -15.47
CA VAL A 315 3.72 -24.11 -15.09
C VAL A 315 2.88 -24.75 -13.99
N LEU A 316 2.45 -23.97 -13.00
CA LEU A 316 1.56 -24.44 -11.93
C LEU A 316 0.19 -24.83 -12.47
N TRP A 317 -0.47 -23.96 -13.24
CA TRP A 317 -1.76 -24.26 -13.86
C TRP A 317 -1.72 -25.54 -14.69
N LYS A 318 -0.65 -25.77 -15.47
CA LYS A 318 -0.47 -27.03 -16.23
C LYS A 318 -0.31 -28.25 -15.34
N GLY A 319 0.30 -28.08 -14.18
CA GLY A 319 0.48 -29.11 -13.16
C GLY A 319 -0.82 -29.46 -12.45
N ASP A 320 -1.76 -28.52 -12.37
CA ASP A 320 -3.01 -28.61 -11.62
C ASP A 320 -4.24 -28.91 -12.49
N PHE A 321 -4.14 -28.67 -13.80
CA PHE A 321 -5.25 -28.83 -14.76
C PHE A 321 -5.98 -30.17 -14.64
N GLY A 322 -7.24 -30.12 -14.22
CA GLY A 322 -8.12 -31.27 -14.02
C GLY A 322 -7.74 -32.19 -12.85
N LEU A 323 -6.89 -31.75 -11.92
CA LEU A 323 -6.41 -32.53 -10.78
C LEU A 323 -6.88 -32.00 -9.43
N ASN A 324 -6.79 -30.69 -9.20
CA ASN A 324 -7.14 -30.02 -7.94
C ASN A 324 -7.71 -28.60 -8.26
N ALA A 325 -7.80 -27.74 -7.24
CA ALA A 325 -8.21 -26.34 -7.36
C ALA A 325 -7.05 -25.41 -6.95
N ASP A 326 -5.80 -25.89 -7.06
CA ASP A 326 -4.64 -25.15 -6.57
C ASP A 326 -4.29 -23.98 -7.50
N SER A 327 -4.78 -24.02 -8.76
CA SER A 327 -4.70 -22.93 -9.74
C SER A 327 -6.10 -22.46 -10.19
N ASP A 328 -7.04 -22.33 -9.25
CA ASP A 328 -8.43 -21.86 -9.42
C ASP A 328 -8.48 -20.32 -9.40
N ALA A 329 -8.53 -19.70 -10.57
CA ALA A 329 -8.53 -18.25 -10.73
C ALA A 329 -9.94 -17.64 -10.79
N ASP A 330 -10.99 -18.42 -11.07
CA ASP A 330 -12.38 -17.92 -11.07
C ASP A 330 -13.20 -18.30 -9.82
N ASN A 331 -12.56 -19.04 -8.90
CA ASN A 331 -13.08 -19.52 -7.62
C ASN A 331 -14.29 -20.47 -7.76
N ASP A 332 -14.32 -21.31 -8.79
CA ASP A 332 -15.38 -22.29 -9.00
C ASP A 332 -15.10 -23.68 -8.41
N GLY A 333 -13.90 -23.86 -7.84
CA GLY A 333 -13.47 -25.05 -7.13
C GLY A 333 -12.79 -26.11 -8.01
N ASP A 334 -12.35 -25.76 -9.22
CA ASP A 334 -11.46 -26.59 -10.03
C ASP A 334 -10.35 -25.79 -10.74
N THR A 335 -9.47 -26.48 -11.47
CA THR A 335 -8.46 -25.86 -12.33
C THR A 335 -8.69 -26.32 -13.75
N ASP A 336 -9.24 -25.43 -14.57
CA ASP A 336 -9.66 -25.73 -15.93
C ASP A 336 -9.36 -24.60 -16.94
N GLY A 337 -10.02 -24.64 -18.09
CA GLY A 337 -9.82 -23.65 -19.16
C GLY A 337 -10.34 -22.26 -18.82
N ALA A 338 -11.29 -22.11 -17.90
CA ALA A 338 -11.77 -20.84 -17.40
C ALA A 338 -10.65 -20.12 -16.63
N ASP A 339 -9.90 -20.84 -15.78
CA ASP A 339 -8.76 -20.28 -15.04
C ASP A 339 -7.62 -19.87 -15.97
N PHE A 340 -7.36 -20.68 -17.00
CA PHE A 340 -6.39 -20.32 -18.03
C PHE A 340 -6.77 -19.03 -18.75
N LEU A 341 -8.07 -18.83 -19.05
CA LEU A 341 -8.54 -17.60 -19.66
C LEU A 341 -8.40 -16.40 -18.72
N VAL A 342 -8.52 -16.62 -17.40
CA VAL A 342 -8.29 -15.59 -16.40
C VAL A 342 -6.79 -15.24 -16.34
N TRP A 343 -5.90 -16.23 -16.25
CA TRP A 343 -4.45 -16.05 -16.37
C TRP A 343 -4.06 -15.29 -17.65
N GLN A 344 -4.60 -15.68 -18.81
CA GLN A 344 -4.32 -15.00 -20.09
C GLN A 344 -4.72 -13.52 -20.10
N ARG A 345 -5.79 -13.16 -19.38
CA ARG A 345 -6.28 -11.78 -19.31
C ARG A 345 -5.46 -10.94 -18.33
N ASN A 346 -4.88 -11.56 -17.32
CA ASN A 346 -4.11 -10.89 -16.29
C ASN A 346 -2.60 -10.95 -16.53
N TRP A 347 -2.12 -11.64 -17.58
CA TRP A 347 -0.70 -11.73 -17.95
C TRP A 347 0.02 -10.38 -17.88
N THR A 348 0.98 -10.27 -16.98
CA THR A 348 1.79 -9.07 -16.71
C THR A 348 3.18 -9.13 -17.34
N GLY A 349 3.63 -10.32 -17.75
CA GLY A 349 4.92 -10.51 -18.41
C GLY A 349 5.04 -9.65 -19.68
N ALA A 350 6.26 -9.22 -20.02
CA ALA A 350 6.48 -8.47 -21.25
C ALA A 350 5.88 -9.25 -22.44
N LEU A 351 4.85 -8.68 -23.07
CA LEU A 351 4.55 -9.00 -24.46
C LEU A 351 5.83 -8.67 -25.19
N SER A 352 6.69 -9.68 -25.40
CA SER A 352 7.76 -9.57 -26.37
C SER A 352 7.05 -9.11 -27.63
N ALA A 353 7.19 -7.82 -27.95
CA ALA A 353 6.79 -7.29 -29.22
C ALA A 353 7.62 -8.13 -30.18
N SER A 354 6.99 -9.18 -30.69
CA SER A 354 7.64 -10.10 -31.60
C SER A 354 8.11 -9.19 -32.71
N ALA A 355 9.41 -8.96 -32.78
CA ALA A 355 10.00 -8.27 -33.91
C ALA A 355 9.39 -8.97 -35.11
N ALA A 356 8.62 -8.24 -35.91
CA ALA A 356 7.97 -8.81 -37.08
C ALA A 356 9.10 -9.39 -37.92
N ALA A 357 9.33 -10.70 -37.79
CA ALA A 357 10.30 -11.39 -38.61
C ALA A 357 9.80 -11.15 -40.02
N ALA A 358 10.56 -10.39 -40.81
CA ALA A 358 10.19 -10.06 -42.17
C ALA A 358 9.85 -11.37 -42.87
N VAL A 359 8.56 -11.60 -43.10
CA VAL A 359 8.09 -12.79 -43.81
C VAL A 359 8.74 -12.69 -45.18
N PRO A 360 9.59 -13.66 -45.60
CA PRO A 360 10.18 -13.63 -46.91
C PRO A 360 9.04 -13.53 -47.92
N GLU A 361 9.01 -12.45 -48.71
CA GLU A 361 7.92 -12.24 -49.65
C GLU A 361 7.79 -13.48 -50.56
N PRO A 362 6.57 -14.01 -50.75
CA PRO A 362 6.39 -15.19 -51.58
C PRO A 362 6.97 -14.93 -52.97
N SER A 363 7.60 -15.96 -53.55
CA SER A 363 8.34 -15.96 -54.83
C SER A 363 7.50 -15.60 -56.07
N SER A 364 6.34 -14.97 -55.87
CA SER A 364 5.37 -14.47 -56.84
C SER A 364 6.03 -13.58 -57.90
N LEU A 365 6.98 -12.72 -57.51
CA LEU A 365 7.75 -11.92 -58.47
C LEU A 365 8.68 -12.77 -59.34
N ALA A 366 9.29 -13.83 -58.79
CA ALA A 366 10.13 -14.74 -59.54
C ALA A 366 9.30 -15.61 -60.52
N LEU A 367 8.10 -16.04 -60.12
CA LEU A 367 7.14 -16.73 -60.98
C LEU A 367 6.56 -15.82 -62.07
N GLY A 368 6.26 -14.56 -61.75
CA GLY A 368 5.81 -13.55 -62.72
C GLY A 368 6.88 -13.22 -63.75
N ALA A 369 8.14 -13.06 -63.32
CA ALA A 369 9.26 -12.77 -64.22
C ALA A 369 9.53 -13.93 -65.18
N SER A 370 9.48 -15.18 -64.69
CA SER A 370 9.71 -16.37 -65.53
C SER A 370 8.56 -16.61 -66.52
N ALA A 371 7.30 -16.33 -66.15
CA ALA A 371 6.18 -16.36 -67.08
C ALA A 371 6.30 -15.31 -68.19
N THR A 372 6.73 -14.09 -67.85
CA THR A 372 6.91 -13.01 -68.83
C THR A 372 8.04 -13.32 -69.82
N LEU A 373 9.16 -13.90 -69.35
CA LEU A 373 10.27 -14.32 -70.21
C LEU A 373 9.89 -15.44 -71.17
N LEU A 374 9.07 -16.40 -70.74
CA LEU A 374 8.55 -17.47 -71.59
C LEU A 374 7.58 -16.92 -72.66
N ALA A 375 6.72 -15.96 -72.30
CA ALA A 375 5.79 -15.32 -73.24
C ALA A 375 6.53 -14.49 -74.32
N ILE A 376 7.57 -13.75 -73.94
CA ILE A 376 8.40 -12.98 -74.89
C ILE A 376 9.16 -13.92 -75.84
N GLY A 377 9.71 -15.02 -75.32
CA GLY A 377 10.39 -16.03 -76.14
C GLY A 377 9.48 -16.73 -77.17
N ALA A 378 8.23 -16.99 -76.80
CA ALA A 378 7.24 -17.57 -77.72
C ALA A 378 6.85 -16.60 -78.85
N CYS A 379 6.67 -15.31 -78.54
CA CYS A 379 6.37 -14.27 -79.53
C CYS A 379 7.53 -14.04 -80.53
N GLN A 380 8.78 -14.17 -80.09
CA GLN A 380 9.95 -14.04 -80.98
C GLN A 380 10.11 -15.23 -81.94
N ARG A 381 9.69 -16.44 -81.55
CA ARG A 381 9.71 -17.62 -82.44
C ARG A 381 8.59 -17.60 -83.49
N GLY A 382 7.44 -17.00 -83.19
CA GLY A 382 6.35 -16.84 -84.17
C GLY A 382 6.64 -15.83 -85.28
N ARG A 383 7.58 -14.89 -85.06
CA ARG A 383 7.91 -13.81 -85.99
C ARG A 383 9.05 -14.14 -86.97
N ARG A 384 9.63 -15.35 -86.88
CA ARG A 384 10.71 -15.85 -87.76
C ARG A 384 10.26 -16.99 -88.68
N ARG A 385 8.97 -17.11 -88.97
CA ARG A 385 8.44 -18.03 -89.99
C ARG A 385 7.82 -17.27 -91.14
#